data_AF-A0A2D4QTC6-F1
#
_entry.id   AF-A0A2D4QTC6-F1
#
_cell.length_a   1.000
_cell.length_b   1.000
_cell.length_c   1.000
_cell.angle_alpha   90.00
_cell.angle_beta   90.00
_cell.angle_gamma   90.00
#
_symmetry.space_group_name_H-M   'P 1'
#
loop_
_entity.id
_entity.type
_entity.pdbx_description
1 polymer ?
#
loop_
_entity_poly.entity_id
_entity_poly.type
_entity_poly.pdbx_seq_one_letter_code
_entity_poly.pdbx_strand_id
1 'polypeptide(L)'
;DSWYDPPKAKESAFAMMDAGADVMYAERFGVSDAAVERGVKAIGNVIDTSGDYPGTIMASAIWHMEATIDKAVSRVANGSFEAADYGQYSFMAYGGGSLIMDESLMSSETAAAVKAREAELLDGLFRVNVNDARPTSDN
;
A
#
# COMPACT_ATOMS: atom_id res chain seq x y z
N ASP A 1 6.77 -21.48 2.54
CA ASP A 1 7.58 -20.27 2.25
C ASP A 1 7.39 -19.24 3.36
N SER A 2 8.47 -18.57 3.75
CA SER A 2 8.42 -17.52 4.77
C SER A 2 7.76 -16.25 4.21
N TRP A 3 6.87 -15.64 4.99
CA TRP A 3 6.26 -14.33 4.73
C TRP A 3 7.29 -13.18 4.68
N TYR A 4 8.48 -13.42 5.25
CA TYR A 4 9.56 -12.44 5.36
C TYR A 4 10.87 -13.07 4.87
N ASP A 5 11.25 -12.77 3.63
CA ASP A 5 12.52 -13.18 3.00
C ASP A 5 12.98 -12.08 2.02
N PRO A 6 13.67 -11.04 2.52
CA PRO A 6 14.10 -9.92 1.68
C PRO A 6 14.99 -10.31 0.49
N PRO A 7 15.97 -11.22 0.63
CA PRO A 7 16.74 -11.72 -0.52
C PRO A 7 15.88 -12.31 -1.63
N LYS A 8 14.93 -13.19 -1.30
CA LYS A 8 14.05 -13.81 -2.29
C LYS A 8 13.11 -12.80 -2.97
N ALA A 9 12.63 -11.81 -2.21
CA ALA A 9 11.82 -10.71 -2.75
C ALA A 9 12.63 -9.87 -3.76
N LYS A 10 13.90 -9.60 -3.45
CA LYS A 10 14.81 -8.87 -4.34
C LYS A 10 15.08 -9.61 -5.64
N GLU A 11 15.38 -10.91 -5.58
CA GLU A 11 15.57 -11.75 -6.78
C GLU A 11 14.33 -11.75 -7.69
N SER A 12 13.15 -11.88 -7.09
CA SER A 12 11.88 -11.84 -7.83
C SER A 12 11.62 -10.46 -8.45
N ALA A 13 11.96 -9.39 -7.74
CA ALA A 13 11.84 -8.02 -8.24
C ALA A 13 12.75 -7.78 -9.45
N PHE A 14 13.99 -8.28 -9.44
CA PHE A 14 14.86 -8.20 -10.60
C PHE A 14 14.30 -8.91 -11.82
N ALA A 15 13.74 -10.12 -11.66
CA ALA A 15 13.13 -10.84 -12.78
C ALA A 15 11.97 -10.05 -13.42
N MET A 16 11.15 -9.37 -12.60
CA MET A 16 10.06 -8.51 -13.11
C MET A 16 10.60 -7.28 -13.84
N MET A 17 11.65 -6.65 -13.32
CA MET A 17 12.31 -5.50 -13.97
C MET A 17 13.00 -5.91 -15.27
N ASP A 18 13.67 -7.06 -15.30
CA ASP A 18 14.27 -7.63 -16.51
C ASP A 18 13.22 -7.98 -17.56
N ALA A 19 11.99 -8.31 -17.14
CA ALA A 19 10.83 -8.48 -18.00
C ALA A 19 10.16 -7.15 -18.43
N GLY A 20 10.67 -6.00 -17.98
CA GLY A 20 10.25 -4.67 -18.42
C GLY A 20 9.40 -3.88 -17.43
N ALA A 21 9.22 -4.34 -16.18
CA ALA A 21 8.57 -3.54 -15.16
C ALA A 21 9.41 -2.30 -14.79
N ASP A 22 8.78 -1.12 -14.82
CA ASP A 22 9.40 0.19 -14.59
C ASP A 22 8.94 0.87 -13.28
N VAL A 23 7.89 0.34 -12.66
CA VAL A 23 7.40 0.71 -11.34
C VAL A 23 7.08 -0.55 -10.53
N MET A 24 7.61 -0.62 -9.31
CA MET A 24 7.41 -1.77 -8.43
C MET A 24 6.44 -1.45 -7.28
N TYR A 25 5.64 -2.44 -6.88
CA TYR A 25 4.95 -2.39 -5.60
C TYR A 25 5.80 -3.06 -4.51
N ALA A 26 6.34 -2.26 -3.60
CA ALA A 26 7.30 -2.68 -2.60
C ALA A 26 6.61 -3.11 -1.29
N GLU A 27 6.07 -4.32 -1.30
CA GLU A 27 5.48 -4.96 -0.11
C GLU A 27 6.54 -5.26 0.98
N ARG A 28 7.81 -5.34 0.59
CA ARG A 28 8.99 -5.56 1.44
C ARG A 28 10.16 -4.67 1.00
N PHE A 29 11.06 -4.38 1.96
CA PHE A 29 12.30 -3.62 1.75
C PHE A 29 13.18 -4.14 0.59
N GLY A 30 13.25 -5.47 0.40
CA GLY A 30 14.05 -6.05 -0.69
C GLY A 30 13.61 -5.62 -2.09
N VAL A 31 12.34 -5.25 -2.27
CA VAL A 31 11.83 -4.70 -3.54
C VAL A 31 12.29 -3.25 -3.72
N SER A 32 12.30 -2.45 -2.66
CA SER A 32 12.83 -1.09 -2.67
C SER A 32 14.33 -1.08 -2.97
N ASP A 33 15.10 -2.00 -2.35
CA ASP A 33 16.53 -2.19 -2.64
C ASP A 33 16.76 -2.53 -4.12
N ALA A 34 15.96 -3.46 -4.67
CA ALA A 34 16.02 -3.81 -6.09
C ALA A 34 15.72 -2.60 -6.98
N ALA A 35 14.72 -1.79 -6.61
CA ALA A 35 14.30 -0.63 -7.37
C ALA A 35 15.40 0.44 -7.42
N VAL A 36 16.07 0.69 -6.29
CA VAL A 36 17.27 1.55 -6.23
C VAL A 36 18.36 1.03 -7.16
N GLU A 37 18.68 -0.26 -7.09
CA GLU A 37 19.77 -0.86 -7.87
C GLU A 37 19.51 -0.87 -9.38
N ARG A 38 18.25 -1.00 -9.81
CA ARG A 38 17.87 -0.90 -11.24
C ARG A 38 17.50 0.51 -11.67
N GLY A 39 17.48 1.49 -10.75
CA GLY A 39 17.08 2.87 -11.05
C GLY A 39 15.61 3.02 -11.46
N VAL A 40 14.75 2.07 -11.06
CA VAL A 40 13.30 2.13 -11.30
C VAL A 40 12.59 2.72 -10.09
N LYS A 41 11.31 3.06 -10.23
CA LYS A 41 10.51 3.65 -9.16
C LYS A 41 9.75 2.60 -8.38
N ALA A 42 9.33 2.94 -7.16
CA ALA A 42 8.53 2.05 -6.34
C ALA A 42 7.40 2.76 -5.59
N ILE A 43 6.38 1.98 -5.24
CA ILE A 43 5.27 2.36 -4.37
C ILE A 43 5.42 1.55 -3.08
N GLY A 44 5.52 2.23 -1.94
CA GLY A 44 5.64 1.61 -0.61
C GLY A 44 4.31 1.03 -0.09
N ASN A 45 4.43 0.17 0.91
CA ASN A 45 3.31 -0.52 1.54
C ASN A 45 3.39 -0.45 3.08
N VAL A 46 2.24 -0.26 3.72
CA VAL A 46 1.98 -0.21 5.17
C VAL A 46 2.61 0.99 5.89
N ILE A 47 3.85 1.35 5.59
CA ILE A 47 4.61 2.43 6.23
C ILE A 47 5.25 3.38 5.20
N ASP A 48 5.66 4.55 5.67
CA ASP A 48 6.47 5.47 4.88
C ASP A 48 7.94 5.04 4.91
N THR A 49 8.50 4.74 3.75
CA THR A 49 9.92 4.40 3.56
C THR A 49 10.62 5.38 2.62
N SER A 50 9.96 6.49 2.25
CA SER A 50 10.51 7.45 1.30
C SER A 50 11.77 8.16 1.83
N GLY A 51 11.89 8.31 3.15
CA GLY A 51 13.11 8.79 3.81
C GLY A 51 14.29 7.82 3.72
N ASP A 52 14.04 6.51 3.72
CA ASP A 52 15.08 5.48 3.59
C ASP A 52 15.52 5.30 2.12
N TYR A 53 14.62 5.58 1.19
CA TYR A 53 14.81 5.40 -0.25
C TYR A 53 14.48 6.67 -1.05
N PRO A 54 15.20 7.78 -0.79
CA PRO A 54 14.92 9.05 -1.44
C PRO A 54 15.08 8.94 -2.95
N GLY A 55 14.16 9.55 -3.70
CA GLY A 55 14.17 9.51 -5.16
C GLY A 55 13.68 8.20 -5.78
N THR A 56 13.32 7.19 -4.97
CA THR A 56 12.82 5.88 -5.46
C THR A 56 11.34 5.69 -5.13
N ILE A 57 10.95 5.92 -3.87
CA ILE A 57 9.56 5.73 -3.40
C ILE A 57 8.73 6.95 -3.81
N MET A 58 7.86 6.78 -4.80
CA MET A 58 7.02 7.87 -5.31
C MET A 58 5.75 8.08 -4.52
N ALA A 59 5.25 7.01 -3.90
CA ALA A 59 4.05 7.03 -3.06
C ALA A 59 4.06 5.84 -2.11
N SER A 60 3.33 5.91 -1.02
CA SER A 60 3.11 4.75 -0.14
C SER A 60 1.66 4.69 0.32
N ALA A 61 1.09 3.49 0.28
CA ALA A 61 -0.16 3.19 0.95
C ALA A 61 0.13 2.91 2.42
N ILE A 62 -0.31 3.81 3.31
CA ILE A 62 -0.08 3.71 4.75
C ILE A 62 -1.28 3.04 5.40
N TRP A 63 -1.00 2.10 6.31
CA TRP A 63 -2.04 1.41 7.07
C TRP A 63 -1.98 1.80 8.54
N HIS A 64 -3.05 2.45 9.00
CA HIS A 64 -3.26 2.87 10.39
C HIS A 64 -4.12 1.83 11.10
N MET A 65 -3.45 0.82 11.67
CA MET A 65 -4.11 -0.24 12.44
C MET A 65 -4.80 0.25 13.72
N GLU A 66 -4.42 1.44 14.18
CA GLU A 66 -4.98 2.13 15.34
C GLU A 66 -6.49 2.26 15.24
N ALA A 67 -7.04 2.65 14.08
CA ALA A 67 -8.48 2.81 13.88
C ALA A 67 -9.25 1.50 14.15
N THR A 68 -8.72 0.39 13.68
CA THR A 68 -9.27 -0.96 13.89
C THR A 68 -9.16 -1.37 15.36
N ILE A 69 -7.98 -1.20 15.97
CA ILE A 69 -7.69 -1.60 17.34
C ILE A 69 -8.52 -0.78 18.33
N ASP A 70 -8.56 0.55 18.18
CA ASP A 70 -9.32 1.46 19.04
C ASP A 70 -10.81 1.13 19.01
N LYS A 71 -11.34 0.76 17.83
CA LYS A 71 -12.72 0.32 17.73
C LYS A 71 -12.96 -0.96 18.53
N ALA A 72 -12.12 -1.98 18.37
CA ALA A 72 -12.27 -3.24 19.09
C ALA A 72 -12.14 -3.04 20.61
N VAL A 73 -11.12 -2.27 21.05
CA VAL A 73 -10.88 -1.97 22.46
C VAL A 73 -12.05 -1.19 23.06
N SER A 74 -12.58 -0.18 22.37
CA SER A 74 -13.73 0.61 22.87
C SER A 74 -14.99 -0.25 23.06
N ARG A 75 -15.23 -1.22 22.18
CA ARG A 75 -16.35 -2.19 22.27
C ARG A 75 -16.21 -3.14 23.46
N VAL A 76 -14.99 -3.58 23.77
CA VAL A 76 -14.74 -4.37 24.98
C VAL A 76 -14.95 -3.51 26.23
N ALA A 77 -14.36 -2.32 26.25
CA ALA A 77 -14.38 -1.42 27.41
C ALA A 77 -15.81 -0.99 27.80
N ASN A 78 -16.71 -0.83 26.83
CA ASN A 78 -18.11 -0.45 27.07
C ASN A 78 -19.06 -1.67 27.23
N GLY A 79 -18.53 -2.89 27.23
CA GLY A 79 -19.32 -4.12 27.38
C GLY A 79 -20.22 -4.46 26.19
N SER A 80 -19.99 -3.88 25.01
CA SER A 80 -20.75 -4.12 23.78
C SER A 80 -19.94 -4.88 22.71
N PHE A 81 -18.96 -5.69 23.15
CA PHE A 81 -18.15 -6.46 22.22
C PHE A 81 -18.99 -7.53 21.52
N GLU A 82 -18.95 -7.48 20.19
CA GLU A 82 -19.57 -8.46 19.30
C GLU A 82 -18.57 -8.85 18.22
N ALA A 83 -18.66 -10.10 17.77
CA ALA A 83 -17.93 -10.55 16.60
C ALA A 83 -18.45 -9.79 15.37
N ALA A 84 -17.58 -8.99 14.77
CA ALA A 84 -17.89 -8.15 13.62
C ALA A 84 -16.69 -8.13 12.66
N ASP A 85 -16.94 -7.74 11.42
CA ASP A 85 -15.87 -7.43 10.49
C ASP A 85 -15.29 -6.05 10.82
N TYR A 86 -14.06 -6.04 11.31
CA TYR A 86 -13.32 -4.81 11.58
C TYR A 86 -12.48 -4.34 10.39
N GLY A 87 -12.41 -5.11 9.29
CA GLY A 87 -11.62 -4.77 8.10
C GLY A 87 -12.03 -3.43 7.49
N GLN A 88 -13.30 -3.03 7.61
CA GLN A 88 -13.77 -1.72 7.18
C GLN A 88 -13.03 -0.55 7.85
N TYR A 89 -12.55 -0.73 9.09
CA TYR A 89 -11.83 0.32 9.81
C TYR A 89 -10.41 0.53 9.28
N SER A 90 -9.92 -0.36 8.41
CA SER A 90 -8.67 -0.17 7.66
C SER A 90 -8.85 0.71 6.41
N PHE A 91 -10.07 1.09 6.04
CA PHE A 91 -10.31 1.96 4.89
C PHE A 91 -10.08 3.44 5.23
N MET A 92 -9.73 4.23 4.22
CA MET A 92 -9.47 5.68 4.37
C MET A 92 -10.66 6.44 4.99
N ALA A 93 -11.89 6.06 4.64
CA ALA A 93 -13.11 6.65 5.19
C ALA A 93 -13.25 6.51 6.72
N TYR A 94 -12.57 5.52 7.32
CA TYR A 94 -12.54 5.29 8.76
C TYR A 94 -11.21 5.72 9.40
N GLY A 95 -10.32 6.34 8.64
CA GLY A 95 -8.98 6.74 9.08
C GLY A 95 -7.98 5.60 9.17
N GLY A 96 -8.33 4.39 8.72
CA GLY A 96 -7.42 3.24 8.76
C GLY A 96 -6.41 3.19 7.65
N GLY A 97 -6.53 4.04 6.63
CA GLY A 97 -5.58 4.10 5.53
C GLY A 97 -5.33 5.55 5.13
N SER A 98 -4.13 5.82 4.64
CA SER A 98 -3.82 7.09 4.00
C SER A 98 -2.82 6.91 2.87
N LEU A 99 -2.71 7.93 2.02
CA LEU A 99 -1.71 8.00 0.97
C LEU A 99 -0.67 9.05 1.34
N ILE A 100 0.59 8.75 1.04
CA ILE A 100 1.64 9.76 0.93
C ILE A 100 2.24 9.70 -0.47
N MET A 101 2.77 10.83 -0.94
CA MET A 101 3.26 10.96 -2.31
C MET A 101 4.40 11.97 -2.41
N ASP A 102 5.45 11.62 -3.15
CA ASP A 102 6.48 12.54 -3.60
C ASP A 102 6.18 12.99 -5.04
N GLU A 103 5.56 14.16 -5.14
CA GLU A 103 5.17 14.76 -6.42
C GLU A 103 6.34 15.10 -7.33
N SER A 104 7.57 15.21 -6.78
CA SER A 104 8.76 15.49 -7.61
C SER A 104 9.19 14.29 -8.46
N LEU A 105 8.70 13.08 -8.14
CA LEU A 105 9.04 11.84 -8.83
C LEU A 105 8.00 11.42 -9.88
N MET A 106 6.98 12.22 -10.11
CA MET A 106 5.93 11.95 -11.09
C MET A 106 5.51 13.21 -11.84
N SER A 107 4.73 13.04 -12.92
CA SER A 107 4.17 14.19 -13.63
C SER A 107 3.09 14.87 -12.78
N SER A 108 2.88 16.17 -13.03
CA SER A 108 1.80 16.92 -12.40
C SER A 108 0.42 16.35 -12.73
N GLU A 109 0.26 15.78 -13.92
CA GLU A 109 -0.96 15.08 -14.34
C GLU A 109 -1.22 13.84 -13.48
N THR A 110 -0.21 12.99 -13.27
CA THR A 110 -0.33 11.80 -12.41
C THR A 110 -0.64 12.20 -10.97
N ALA A 111 0.08 13.19 -10.42
CA ALA A 111 -0.17 13.67 -9.07
C ALA A 111 -1.61 14.20 -8.90
N ALA A 112 -2.11 14.95 -9.88
CA ALA A 112 -3.48 15.45 -9.86
C ALA A 112 -4.52 14.32 -9.97
N ALA A 113 -4.28 13.33 -10.83
CA ALA A 113 -5.18 12.18 -10.98
C ALA A 113 -5.26 11.33 -9.70
N VAL A 114 -4.12 11.12 -9.02
CA VAL A 114 -4.07 10.40 -7.76
C VAL A 114 -4.84 11.15 -6.66
N LYS A 115 -4.62 12.47 -6.51
CA LYS A 115 -5.35 13.31 -5.54
C LYS A 115 -6.86 13.34 -5.81
N ALA A 116 -7.25 13.41 -7.08
CA ALA A 116 -8.66 13.36 -7.46
C ALA A 116 -9.29 12.01 -7.08
N ARG A 117 -8.58 10.90 -7.34
CA ARG A 117 -9.05 9.57 -6.96
C ARG A 117 -9.12 9.38 -5.43
N GLU A 118 -8.16 9.92 -4.70
CA GLU A 118 -8.16 9.93 -3.23
C GLU A 118 -9.39 10.69 -2.69
N ALA A 119 -9.70 11.86 -3.26
CA ALA A 119 -10.90 12.61 -2.90
C ALA A 119 -12.18 11.81 -3.19
N GLU A 120 -12.28 11.18 -4.37
CA GLU A 120 -13.41 10.31 -4.74
C GLU A 120 -13.55 9.07 -3.82
N LEU A 121 -12.44 8.55 -3.28
CA LEU A 121 -12.48 7.46 -2.30
C LEU A 121 -13.02 7.94 -0.95
N LEU A 122 -12.64 9.15 -0.53
CA LEU A 122 -13.03 9.73 0.75
C LEU A 122 -14.48 10.25 0.76
N ASP A 123 -14.96 10.78 -0.37
CA ASP A 123 -16.34 11.24 -0.52
C ASP A 123 -17.33 10.10 -0.83
N GLY A 124 -16.81 8.90 -1.13
CA GLY A 124 -17.59 7.70 -1.45
C GLY A 124 -18.09 7.63 -2.89
N LEU A 125 -17.63 8.52 -3.78
CA LEU A 125 -17.93 8.51 -5.21
C LEU A 125 -17.20 7.39 -5.96
N PHE A 126 -16.09 6.90 -5.41
CA PHE A 126 -15.35 5.76 -5.92
C PHE A 126 -15.17 4.67 -4.87
N ARG A 127 -15.31 3.41 -5.29
CA ARG A 127 -15.12 2.23 -4.45
C ARG A 127 -14.25 1.21 -5.17
N VAL A 128 -13.17 0.79 -4.51
CA VAL A 128 -12.42 -0.41 -4.91
C VAL A 128 -13.17 -1.62 -4.36
N ASN A 129 -13.67 -2.46 -5.26
CA ASN A 129 -14.36 -3.69 -4.85
C ASN A 129 -13.33 -4.75 -4.44
N VAL A 130 -13.53 -5.33 -3.26
CA VAL A 130 -12.74 -6.47 -2.80
C VAL A 130 -13.21 -7.72 -3.55
N ASN A 131 -12.26 -8.44 -4.12
CA ASN A 131 -12.50 -9.75 -4.71
C ASN A 131 -11.81 -10.81 -3.86
N ASP A 132 -12.59 -11.52 -3.05
CA ASP A 132 -12.10 -12.61 -2.19
C ASP A 132 -11.97 -13.95 -2.93
N ALA A 133 -12.28 -14.01 -4.23
CA ALA A 133 -12.03 -15.20 -5.02
C ALA A 133 -10.53 -15.49 -5.05
N ARG A 134 -10.17 -16.77 -4.93
CA ARG A 134 -8.78 -17.21 -5.04
C ARG A 134 -8.23 -16.73 -6.39
N PRO A 135 -7.10 -16.01 -6.41
CA PRO A 135 -6.49 -15.59 -7.67
C PRO A 135 -6.09 -16.83 -8.47
N THR A 136 -6.41 -16.81 -9.76
CA THR A 136 -5.95 -17.79 -10.74
C THR A 136 -4.79 -17.17 -11.52
N SER A 137 -3.71 -17.94 -11.72
CA SER A 137 -2.62 -17.49 -12.59
C SER A 137 -3.04 -17.71 -14.03
N ASP A 138 -2.95 -16.66 -14.84
CA ASP A 138 -3.08 -16.73 -16.28
C ASP A 138 -1.70 -17.15 -16.79
N ASN A 139 -1.54 -18.42 -17.18
CA ASN A 139 -0.34 -18.87 -17.89
C ASN A 139 -0.38 -18.43 -19.35
#